data_AF-A0A022MC79-F1
#
_entry.id   AF-A0A022MC79-F1
#
_cell.length_a   1.000
_cell.length_b   1.000
_cell.length_c   1.000
_cell.angle_alpha   90.00
_cell.angle_beta   90.00
_cell.angle_gamma   90.00
#
_symmetry.space_group_name_H-M   'P 1'
#
loop_
_entity.id
_entity.type
_entity.pdbx_description
1 polymer ?
#
loop_
_entity_poly.entity_id
_entity_poly.type
_entity_poly.pdbx_seq_one_letter_code
_entity_poly.pdbx_strand_id
1 'polypeptide(L)'
;MRVRTRRILIAAAALAAAGSLTAMTPAAAGPGTSPARTARTVAAPATAARTVSASVAPAAAAQGDPRSVTQRVADFYGAYIDTAWDGSDPAAGADAKALKAFYLTAGARRVVAAYEAREHADGILFAQNVPVKWKVAYAGSGGGHATSRVYLTWSDGRNAQVTKIDVRSDLRTRKITDLRPVR
;
A
#
# COMPACT_ATOMS: atom_id res chain seq x y z
N MET A 1 -9.65 10.17 37.48
CA MET A 1 -8.62 9.81 36.49
C MET A 1 -8.56 10.90 35.43
N ARG A 2 -7.38 11.46 35.15
CA ARG A 2 -7.17 12.59 34.23
C ARG A 2 -6.97 12.08 32.80
N VAL A 3 -7.79 12.53 31.86
CA VAL A 3 -7.65 12.25 30.42
C VAL A 3 -6.68 13.28 29.83
N ARG A 4 -5.53 12.82 29.30
CA ARG A 4 -4.57 13.68 28.60
C ARG A 4 -4.80 13.61 27.09
N THR A 5 -5.51 14.61 26.57
CA THR A 5 -5.63 14.93 25.15
C THR A 5 -4.29 15.46 24.63
N ARG A 6 -3.70 14.84 23.60
CA ARG A 6 -2.51 15.36 22.93
C ARG A 6 -2.92 16.13 21.68
N ARG A 7 -2.72 17.45 21.71
CA ARG A 7 -2.77 18.36 20.55
C ARG A 7 -1.42 18.28 19.84
N ILE A 8 -1.41 18.07 18.52
CA ILE A 8 -0.20 18.09 17.70
C ILE A 8 -0.12 19.47 17.03
N LEU A 9 0.94 20.21 17.35
CA LEU A 9 1.35 21.45 16.70
C LEU A 9 2.26 21.08 15.53
N ILE A 10 1.94 21.52 14.31
CA ILE A 10 2.84 21.42 13.17
C ILE A 10 3.54 22.77 13.02
N ALA A 11 4.83 22.78 13.37
CA ALA A 11 5.75 23.88 13.12
C ALA A 11 6.30 23.75 11.69
N ALA A 12 6.17 24.84 10.92
CA ALA A 12 6.78 25.00 9.62
C ALA A 12 8.30 25.20 9.76
N ALA A 13 9.08 24.57 8.90
CA ALA A 13 10.46 24.94 8.66
C ALA A 13 10.75 24.89 7.15
N ALA A 14 10.94 26.08 6.58
CA ALA A 14 11.46 26.27 5.24
C ALA A 14 12.97 25.98 5.22
N LEU A 15 13.46 25.31 4.18
CA LEU A 15 14.88 25.30 3.88
C LEU A 15 15.09 25.61 2.40
N ALA A 16 15.76 26.74 2.16
CA ALA A 16 16.26 27.17 0.87
C ALA A 16 17.59 26.48 0.57
N ALA A 17 17.80 26.09 -0.69
CA ALA A 17 19.13 25.94 -1.26
C ALA A 17 19.07 26.14 -2.77
N ALA A 18 19.80 27.17 -3.23
CA ALA A 18 20.02 27.54 -4.62
C ALA A 18 21.34 26.94 -5.13
N GLY A 19 21.46 26.82 -6.45
CA GLY A 19 22.70 26.55 -7.19
C GLY A 19 22.47 25.54 -8.32
N SER A 20 22.96 25.67 -9.54
CA SER A 20 23.75 26.70 -10.22
C SER A 20 23.55 26.53 -11.74
N LEU A 21 23.72 27.61 -12.49
CA LEU A 21 23.66 27.67 -13.96
C LEU A 21 24.75 26.82 -14.64
N THR A 22 24.41 26.23 -15.80
CA THR A 22 25.28 26.26 -16.98
C THR A 22 24.43 26.28 -18.24
N ALA A 23 24.52 27.39 -18.97
CA ALA A 23 24.01 27.57 -20.31
C ALA A 23 24.89 26.82 -21.31
N MET A 24 24.30 26.25 -22.37
CA MET A 24 25.06 25.85 -23.54
C MET A 24 24.25 26.07 -24.83
N THR A 25 24.79 26.97 -25.64
CA THR A 25 24.35 27.51 -26.93
C THR A 25 24.63 26.52 -28.08
N PRO A 26 23.84 26.53 -29.17
CA PRO A 26 24.31 27.12 -30.44
C PRO A 26 23.18 27.92 -31.18
N ALA A 27 23.38 29.15 -31.67
CA ALA A 27 24.06 29.60 -32.90
C ALA A 27 23.38 29.13 -34.22
N ALA A 28 22.47 29.94 -34.78
CA ALA A 28 22.58 30.68 -36.06
C ALA A 28 22.25 29.83 -37.32
N ALA A 29 21.58 30.25 -38.41
CA ALA A 29 21.17 31.54 -38.96
C ALA A 29 20.07 31.32 -40.05
N GLY A 30 19.33 32.38 -40.42
CA GLY A 30 18.58 32.44 -41.68
C GLY A 30 17.59 33.63 -41.75
N PRO A 31 17.54 34.44 -42.82
CA PRO A 31 17.23 35.87 -42.73
C PRO A 31 15.82 36.27 -43.24
N GLY A 32 15.32 37.43 -42.79
CA GLY A 32 14.10 38.05 -43.30
C GLY A 32 13.99 39.52 -42.87
N THR A 33 13.68 40.38 -43.84
CA THR A 33 13.93 41.83 -43.89
C THR A 33 12.78 42.70 -43.32
N SER A 34 13.11 43.65 -42.41
CA SER A 34 12.52 44.99 -42.12
C SER A 34 11.00 45.20 -41.85
N PRO A 35 10.51 46.38 -41.36
CA PRO A 35 11.03 47.30 -40.32
C PRO A 35 9.93 47.74 -39.27
N ALA A 36 10.38 48.41 -38.21
CA ALA A 36 9.69 49.43 -37.38
C ALA A 36 8.28 49.16 -36.79
N ARG A 37 8.18 49.05 -35.46
CA ARG A 37 7.19 49.82 -34.66
C ARG A 37 7.53 49.86 -33.17
N THR A 38 7.76 51.07 -32.68
CA THR A 38 7.83 51.43 -31.27
C THR A 38 6.49 51.11 -30.59
N ALA A 39 6.46 50.23 -29.60
CA ALA A 39 5.33 50.09 -28.69
C ALA A 39 5.87 49.83 -27.28
N ARG A 40 5.75 50.86 -26.44
CA ARG A 40 6.09 50.88 -25.02
C ARG A 40 4.94 50.21 -24.28
N THR A 41 5.05 48.91 -23.99
CA THR A 41 4.08 48.20 -23.15
C THR A 41 4.54 48.19 -21.71
N VAL A 42 3.67 48.72 -20.85
CA VAL A 42 3.84 48.80 -19.39
C VAL A 42 3.75 47.38 -18.84
N ALA A 43 4.85 46.86 -18.29
CA ALA A 43 4.88 45.55 -17.66
C ALA A 43 4.21 45.62 -16.29
N ALA A 44 2.97 45.15 -16.19
CA ALA A 44 2.38 44.76 -14.92
C ALA A 44 2.97 43.41 -14.48
N PRO A 45 3.34 43.22 -13.20
CA PRO A 45 3.86 41.95 -12.73
C PRO A 45 2.72 40.92 -12.70
N ALA A 46 2.71 40.03 -13.69
CA ALA A 46 1.87 38.84 -13.65
C ALA A 46 2.43 37.88 -12.61
N THR A 47 1.74 37.75 -11.48
CA THR A 47 1.99 36.73 -10.46
C THR A 47 1.65 35.37 -11.08
N ALA A 48 2.65 34.72 -11.68
CA ALA A 48 2.48 33.37 -12.23
C ALA A 48 2.23 32.39 -11.08
N ALA A 49 0.96 31.98 -10.92
CA ALA A 49 0.60 30.90 -10.02
C ALA A 49 1.30 29.62 -10.50
N ARG A 50 2.28 29.17 -9.71
CA ARG A 50 3.00 27.91 -9.96
C ARG A 50 2.05 26.75 -9.69
N THR A 51 1.41 26.26 -10.73
CA THR A 51 0.64 25.01 -10.71
C THR A 51 1.63 23.87 -10.48
N VAL A 52 1.61 23.27 -9.30
CA VAL A 52 2.39 22.06 -9.01
C VAL A 52 1.58 20.89 -9.55
N SER A 53 1.86 20.47 -10.79
CA SER A 53 1.32 19.22 -11.31
C SER A 53 2.06 18.06 -10.63
N ALA A 54 1.42 17.39 -9.70
CA ALA A 54 1.91 16.13 -9.16
C ALA A 54 1.82 15.07 -10.28
N SER A 55 2.96 14.65 -10.83
CA SER A 55 2.99 13.52 -11.76
C SER A 55 2.76 12.23 -10.97
N VAL A 56 1.53 11.74 -11.00
CA VAL A 56 1.23 10.35 -10.61
C VAL A 56 1.82 9.47 -11.71
N ALA A 57 2.94 8.81 -11.41
CA ALA A 57 3.48 7.79 -12.30
C ALA A 57 2.37 6.77 -12.60
N PRO A 58 2.13 6.39 -13.86
CA PRO A 58 1.10 5.42 -14.17
C PRO A 58 1.40 4.14 -13.38
N ALA A 59 0.44 3.71 -12.55
CA ALA A 59 0.54 2.44 -11.86
C ALA A 59 0.76 1.34 -12.91
N ALA A 60 1.70 0.43 -12.65
CA ALA A 60 1.86 -0.75 -13.50
C ALA A 60 0.51 -1.44 -13.65
N ALA A 61 0.15 -1.84 -14.87
CA ALA A 61 -1.11 -2.53 -15.12
C ALA A 61 -1.20 -3.78 -14.22
N ALA A 62 -2.29 -3.89 -13.47
CA ALA A 62 -2.55 -5.05 -12.63
C ALA A 62 -3.21 -6.16 -13.46
N GLN A 63 -2.62 -7.35 -13.46
CA GLN A 63 -3.20 -8.54 -14.07
C GLN A 63 -3.46 -9.61 -13.01
N GLY A 64 -4.69 -10.08 -12.94
CA GLY A 64 -5.12 -11.17 -12.06
C GLY A 64 -5.50 -12.42 -12.84
N ASP A 65 -5.35 -13.58 -12.20
CA ASP A 65 -5.91 -14.87 -12.62
C ASP A 65 -6.79 -15.42 -11.47
N PRO A 66 -8.12 -15.46 -11.64
CA PRO A 66 -9.00 -15.97 -10.59
C PRO A 66 -8.75 -17.46 -10.28
N ARG A 67 -8.10 -18.21 -11.18
CA ARG A 67 -7.78 -19.64 -10.96
C ARG A 67 -6.54 -19.82 -10.08
N SER A 68 -5.69 -18.80 -9.96
CA SER A 68 -4.47 -18.85 -9.16
C SER A 68 -4.78 -18.83 -7.67
N VAL A 69 -4.38 -19.90 -6.97
CA VAL A 69 -4.53 -19.99 -5.52
C VAL A 69 -3.65 -18.97 -4.80
N THR A 70 -2.45 -18.71 -5.30
CA THR A 70 -1.54 -17.71 -4.73
C THR A 70 -2.11 -16.30 -4.85
N GLN A 71 -2.67 -15.93 -6.01
CA GLN A 71 -3.34 -14.63 -6.15
C GLN A 71 -4.59 -14.55 -5.29
N ARG A 72 -5.37 -15.62 -5.17
CA ARG A 72 -6.55 -15.60 -4.28
C ARG A 72 -6.19 -15.39 -2.80
N VAL A 73 -5.02 -15.86 -2.35
CA VAL A 73 -4.48 -15.54 -1.03
C VAL A 73 -4.03 -14.08 -0.96
N ALA A 74 -3.43 -13.54 -2.03
CA ALA A 74 -3.09 -12.12 -2.12
C ALA A 74 -4.33 -11.21 -2.06
N ASP A 75 -5.39 -11.55 -2.80
CA ASP A 75 -6.66 -10.82 -2.79
C ASP A 75 -7.29 -10.80 -1.39
N PHE A 76 -7.24 -11.94 -0.68
CA PHE A 76 -7.71 -12.03 0.69
C PHE A 76 -6.91 -11.12 1.63
N TYR A 77 -5.57 -11.24 1.62
CA TYR A 77 -4.73 -10.46 2.54
C TYR A 77 -4.77 -8.96 2.23
N GLY A 78 -4.82 -8.58 0.94
CA GLY A 78 -5.01 -7.19 0.55
C GLY A 78 -6.31 -6.62 1.12
N ALA A 79 -7.45 -7.23 0.79
CA ALA A 79 -8.75 -6.78 1.28
C ALA A 79 -8.85 -6.81 2.81
N TYR A 80 -8.30 -7.84 3.47
CA TYR A 80 -8.34 -7.93 4.94
C TYR A 80 -7.49 -6.84 5.60
N ILE A 81 -6.29 -6.58 5.08
CA ILE A 81 -5.41 -5.53 5.60
C ILE A 81 -6.03 -4.15 5.37
N ASP A 82 -6.69 -3.92 4.24
CA ASP A 82 -7.44 -2.68 3.98
C ASP A 82 -8.54 -2.48 5.03
N THR A 83 -9.36 -3.52 5.32
CA THR A 83 -10.38 -3.42 6.38
C THR A 83 -9.79 -3.18 7.77
N ALA A 84 -8.57 -3.69 8.03
CA ALA A 84 -7.89 -3.48 9.30
C ALA A 84 -7.29 -2.07 9.42
N TRP A 85 -6.82 -1.49 8.31
CA TRP A 85 -6.35 -0.10 8.24
C TRP A 85 -7.50 0.88 8.41
N ASP A 86 -8.64 0.59 7.77
CA ASP A 86 -9.85 1.40 7.82
C ASP A 86 -10.75 1.04 9.02
N GLY A 87 -10.17 0.53 10.11
CA GLY A 87 -10.93 0.06 11.29
C GLY A 87 -11.78 1.13 12.00
N SER A 88 -11.64 2.41 11.62
CA SER A 88 -12.55 3.49 12.03
C SER A 88 -13.89 3.49 11.28
N ASP A 89 -13.97 2.83 10.14
CA ASP A 89 -15.20 2.65 9.39
C ASP A 89 -16.15 1.69 10.15
N PRO A 90 -17.41 2.07 10.40
CA PRO A 90 -18.39 1.20 11.03
C PRO A 90 -18.60 -0.15 10.33
N ALA A 91 -18.34 -0.25 9.02
CA ALA A 91 -18.48 -1.46 8.23
C ALA A 91 -17.28 -2.43 8.36
N ALA A 92 -16.10 -1.94 8.78
CA ALA A 92 -14.85 -2.71 8.78
C ALA A 92 -14.97 -4.07 9.51
N GLY A 93 -15.65 -4.09 10.66
CA GLY A 93 -15.87 -5.33 11.41
C GLY A 93 -16.77 -6.35 10.68
N ALA A 94 -17.81 -5.87 9.99
CA ALA A 94 -18.70 -6.72 9.21
C ALA A 94 -17.98 -7.27 7.96
N ASP A 95 -17.20 -6.42 7.29
CA ASP A 95 -16.44 -6.78 6.09
C ASP A 95 -15.33 -7.79 6.41
N ALA A 96 -14.56 -7.58 7.49
CA ALA A 96 -13.56 -8.54 7.95
C ALA A 96 -14.20 -9.92 8.23
N LYS A 97 -15.41 -9.96 8.81
CA LYS A 97 -16.15 -11.20 9.05
C LYS A 97 -16.61 -11.85 7.74
N ALA A 98 -17.09 -11.06 6.78
CA ALA A 98 -17.51 -11.54 5.47
C ALA A 98 -16.32 -12.11 4.67
N LEU A 99 -15.19 -11.41 4.67
CA LEU A 99 -13.94 -11.88 4.06
C LEU A 99 -13.49 -13.21 4.66
N LYS A 100 -13.46 -13.31 6.00
CA LYS A 100 -13.16 -14.58 6.69
C LYS A 100 -14.12 -15.69 6.26
N ALA A 101 -15.42 -15.44 6.15
CA ALA A 101 -16.39 -16.45 5.73
C ALA A 101 -16.22 -16.88 4.24
N PHE A 102 -15.87 -15.94 3.37
CA PHE A 102 -15.73 -16.20 1.94
C PHE A 102 -14.43 -16.95 1.60
N TYR A 103 -13.30 -16.50 2.14
CA TYR A 103 -11.98 -17.04 1.79
C TYR A 103 -11.59 -18.28 2.60
N LEU A 104 -11.98 -18.37 3.87
CA LEU A 104 -11.59 -19.47 4.74
C LEU A 104 -12.66 -20.57 4.75
N THR A 105 -12.20 -21.78 5.05
CA THR A 105 -13.08 -22.87 5.47
C THR A 105 -13.58 -22.66 6.89
N ALA A 106 -14.63 -23.40 7.30
CA ALA A 106 -15.08 -23.38 8.69
C ALA A 106 -13.99 -23.86 9.67
N GLY A 107 -13.18 -24.85 9.27
CA GLY A 107 -12.04 -25.34 10.05
C GLY A 107 -10.98 -24.25 10.28
N ALA A 108 -10.52 -23.59 9.21
CA ALA A 108 -9.56 -22.49 9.30
C ALA A 108 -10.07 -21.35 10.21
N ARG A 109 -11.35 -20.97 10.09
CA ARG A 109 -11.93 -19.94 10.96
C ARG A 109 -11.91 -20.32 12.45
N ARG A 110 -12.03 -21.60 12.79
CA ARG A 110 -11.92 -22.07 14.18
C ARG A 110 -10.49 -21.97 14.69
N VAL A 111 -9.50 -22.30 13.86
CA VAL A 111 -8.07 -22.15 14.20
C VAL A 111 -7.74 -20.68 14.48
N VAL A 112 -8.20 -19.78 13.61
CA VAL A 112 -8.07 -18.32 13.78
C VAL A 112 -8.70 -17.87 15.10
N ALA A 113 -9.96 -18.24 15.36
CA ALA A 113 -10.65 -17.86 16.59
C ALA A 113 -9.98 -18.43 17.86
N ALA A 114 -9.43 -19.65 17.80
CA ALA A 114 -8.71 -20.25 18.91
C ALA A 114 -7.40 -19.49 19.22
N TYR A 115 -6.70 -19.00 18.18
CA TYR A 115 -5.55 -18.14 18.35
C TYR A 115 -5.94 -16.78 18.95
N GLU A 116 -6.97 -16.14 18.41
CA GLU A 116 -7.48 -14.85 18.90
C GLU A 116 -7.84 -14.91 20.38
N ALA A 117 -8.49 -16.00 20.81
CA ALA A 117 -8.87 -16.22 22.20
C ALA A 117 -7.66 -16.45 23.12
N ARG A 118 -6.59 -17.09 22.63
CA ARG A 118 -5.39 -17.42 23.41
C ARG A 118 -4.41 -16.26 23.52
N GLU A 119 -4.23 -15.50 22.45
CA GLU A 119 -3.15 -14.52 22.31
C GLU A 119 -3.66 -13.07 22.34
N HIS A 120 -4.98 -12.85 22.34
CA HIS A 120 -5.60 -11.51 22.26
C HIS A 120 -5.05 -10.68 21.09
N ALA A 121 -4.77 -11.35 19.98
CA ALA A 121 -4.19 -10.80 18.77
C ALA A 121 -4.99 -11.26 17.56
N ASP A 122 -4.93 -10.53 16.44
CA ASP A 122 -5.61 -10.91 15.21
C ASP A 122 -5.09 -12.27 14.71
N GLY A 123 -6.00 -13.22 14.46
CA GLY A 123 -5.61 -14.58 14.08
C GLY A 123 -5.34 -14.79 12.59
N ILE A 124 -5.58 -13.78 11.74
CA ILE A 124 -5.16 -13.76 10.33
C ILE A 124 -3.75 -13.19 10.20
N LEU A 125 -3.45 -12.15 10.96
CA LEU A 125 -2.16 -11.45 10.96
C LEU A 125 -1.16 -12.06 11.97
N PHE A 126 -1.65 -12.84 12.93
CA PHE A 126 -0.92 -13.34 14.09
C PHE A 126 -0.21 -12.23 14.87
N ALA A 127 -0.84 -11.06 14.98
CA ALA A 127 -0.28 -9.85 15.58
C ALA A 127 -1.35 -8.91 16.14
N GLN A 128 -0.95 -7.94 16.97
CA GLN A 128 -1.85 -6.93 17.54
C GLN A 128 -1.99 -5.66 16.69
N ASN A 129 -1.04 -5.43 15.79
CA ASN A 129 -0.99 -4.27 14.90
C ASN A 129 -1.33 -4.67 13.46
N VAL A 130 -1.43 -3.67 12.60
CA VAL A 130 -1.66 -3.83 11.16
C VAL A 130 -0.34 -3.59 10.42
N PRO A 131 0.03 -4.43 9.43
CA PRO A 131 1.27 -4.25 8.68
C PRO A 131 1.19 -3.05 7.73
N VAL A 132 2.33 -2.40 7.48
CA VAL A 132 2.45 -1.29 6.51
C VAL A 132 2.65 -1.78 5.08
N LYS A 133 3.21 -2.99 4.92
CA LYS A 133 3.43 -3.63 3.63
C LYS A 133 3.21 -5.13 3.76
N TRP A 134 2.76 -5.74 2.68
CA TRP A 134 2.61 -7.19 2.61
C TRP A 134 3.03 -7.71 1.24
N LYS A 135 3.40 -9.00 1.20
CA LYS A 135 3.70 -9.73 -0.04
C LYS A 135 3.27 -11.17 0.11
N VAL A 136 2.75 -11.76 -0.96
CA VAL A 136 2.45 -13.20 -1.01
C VAL A 136 3.33 -13.85 -2.06
N ALA A 137 3.96 -14.97 -1.71
CA ALA A 137 4.75 -15.78 -2.63
C ALA A 137 4.26 -17.23 -2.60
N TYR A 138 4.38 -17.93 -3.72
CA TYR A 138 4.18 -19.37 -3.75
C TYR A 138 5.29 -20.07 -2.95
N ALA A 139 4.92 -21.02 -2.09
CA ALA A 139 5.85 -21.76 -1.23
C ALA A 139 5.87 -23.27 -1.51
N GLY A 140 4.89 -23.79 -2.25
CA GLY A 140 4.85 -25.20 -2.65
C GLY A 140 3.43 -25.68 -2.93
N SER A 141 3.30 -26.89 -3.47
CA SER A 141 2.02 -27.58 -3.63
C SER A 141 2.21 -29.09 -3.56
N GLY A 142 1.16 -29.80 -3.18
CA GLY A 142 1.17 -31.24 -3.00
C GLY A 142 -0.09 -31.74 -2.29
N GLY A 143 -0.46 -33.00 -2.53
CA GLY A 143 -1.58 -33.66 -1.84
C GLY A 143 -2.93 -32.96 -1.99
N GLY A 144 -3.19 -32.28 -3.12
CA GLY A 144 -4.42 -31.52 -3.35
C GLY A 144 -4.44 -30.11 -2.76
N HIS A 145 -3.30 -29.61 -2.24
CA HIS A 145 -3.19 -28.27 -1.67
C HIS A 145 -2.05 -27.47 -2.30
N ALA A 146 -2.17 -26.15 -2.22
CA ALA A 146 -1.07 -25.22 -2.41
C ALA A 146 -0.77 -24.49 -1.10
N THR A 147 0.50 -24.19 -0.89
CA THR A 147 0.98 -23.36 0.21
C THR A 147 1.51 -22.06 -0.36
N SER A 148 0.99 -20.95 0.15
CA SER A 148 1.46 -19.60 -0.10
C SER A 148 2.12 -19.07 1.16
N ARG A 149 3.24 -18.38 1.03
CA ARG A 149 3.90 -17.68 2.14
C ARG A 149 3.60 -16.19 2.07
N VAL A 150 2.97 -15.69 3.12
CA VAL A 150 2.66 -14.27 3.32
C VAL A 150 3.77 -13.65 4.15
N TYR A 151 4.27 -12.52 3.71
CA TYR A 151 5.26 -11.69 4.40
C TYR A 151 4.55 -10.42 4.84
N LEU A 152 4.58 -10.12 6.13
CA LEU A 152 3.99 -8.93 6.72
C LEU A 152 5.10 -8.04 7.28
N THR A 153 5.16 -6.80 6.82
CA THR A 153 6.16 -5.81 7.25
C THR A 153 5.51 -4.80 8.16
N TRP A 154 6.10 -4.57 9.33
CA TRP A 154 5.45 -3.83 10.44
C TRP A 154 5.86 -2.36 10.55
N SER A 155 6.86 -1.91 9.81
CA SER A 155 7.27 -0.50 9.78
C SER A 155 7.96 -0.12 8.46
N ASP A 156 8.00 1.17 8.16
CA ASP A 156 8.70 1.71 6.97
C ASP A 156 10.16 2.09 7.24
N GLY A 157 10.65 1.81 8.45
CA GLY A 157 12.01 2.11 8.86
C GLY A 157 13.06 1.17 8.25
N ARG A 158 14.33 1.56 8.39
CA ARG A 158 15.49 0.80 7.86
C ARG A 158 15.63 -0.60 8.47
N ASN A 159 15.05 -0.83 9.66
CA ASN A 159 15.03 -2.12 10.36
C ASN A 159 13.59 -2.63 10.52
N ALA A 160 12.83 -2.65 9.41
CA ALA A 160 11.47 -3.14 9.43
C ALA A 160 11.41 -4.62 9.80
N GLN A 161 10.63 -4.93 10.82
CA GLN A 161 10.37 -6.32 11.20
C GLN A 161 9.46 -6.96 10.14
N VAL A 162 9.79 -8.19 9.75
CA VAL A 162 9.00 -8.98 8.81
C VAL A 162 8.63 -10.30 9.46
N THR A 163 7.34 -10.57 9.61
CA THR A 163 6.83 -11.89 9.99
C THR A 163 6.34 -12.64 8.77
N LYS A 164 6.24 -13.97 8.91
CA LYS A 164 5.89 -14.88 7.82
C LYS A 164 4.77 -15.80 8.25
N ILE A 165 3.82 -16.05 7.36
CA ILE A 165 2.69 -16.95 7.59
C ILE A 165 2.62 -17.92 6.41
N ASP A 166 2.62 -19.22 6.70
CA ASP A 166 2.29 -20.23 5.71
C ASP A 166 0.78 -20.42 5.67
N VAL A 167 0.21 -20.25 4.48
CA VAL A 167 -1.22 -20.29 4.20
C VAL A 167 -1.47 -21.47 3.28
N ARG A 168 -2.18 -22.47 3.77
CA ARG A 168 -2.54 -23.66 2.99
C ARG A 168 -3.94 -23.51 2.44
N SER A 169 -4.06 -23.71 1.13
CA SER A 169 -5.33 -23.64 0.41
C SER A 169 -5.59 -24.94 -0.35
N ASP A 170 -6.85 -25.35 -0.38
CA ASP A 170 -7.31 -26.49 -1.16
C ASP A 170 -7.36 -26.15 -2.66
N LEU A 171 -6.79 -26.98 -3.54
CA LEU A 171 -6.70 -26.68 -4.97
C LEU A 171 -8.08 -26.72 -5.67
N ARG A 172 -9.03 -27.49 -5.15
CA ARG A 172 -10.36 -27.66 -5.76
C ARG A 172 -11.29 -26.49 -5.47
N THR A 173 -11.39 -26.11 -4.21
CA THR A 173 -12.26 -25.03 -3.70
C THR A 173 -11.54 -23.68 -3.66
N ARG A 174 -10.20 -23.69 -3.73
CA ARG A 174 -9.30 -22.54 -3.58
C ARG A 174 -9.46 -21.81 -2.23
N LYS A 175 -10.15 -22.41 -1.26
CA LYS A 175 -10.36 -21.83 0.07
C LYS A 175 -9.15 -22.08 0.95
N ILE A 176 -8.89 -21.15 1.85
CA ILE A 176 -7.86 -21.27 2.88
C ILE A 176 -8.33 -22.30 3.90
N THR A 177 -7.54 -23.36 4.03
CA THR A 177 -7.78 -24.50 4.92
C THR A 177 -7.00 -24.41 6.23
N ASP A 178 -5.86 -23.74 6.22
CA ASP A 178 -5.00 -23.58 7.40
C ASP A 178 -4.11 -22.33 7.28
N LEU A 179 -3.79 -21.73 8.42
CA LEU A 179 -2.89 -20.59 8.53
C LEU A 179 -1.95 -20.82 9.71
N ARG A 180 -0.64 -20.63 9.50
CA ARG A 180 0.35 -20.86 10.55
C ARG A 180 1.51 -19.87 10.48
N PRO A 181 1.89 -19.22 11.59
CA PRO A 181 3.09 -18.41 11.63
C PRO A 181 4.33 -19.30 11.45
N VAL A 182 5.26 -18.85 10.62
CA VAL A 182 6.57 -19.48 10.42
C VAL A 182 7.49 -18.99 11.53
N ARG A 183 8.09 -19.93 12.26
CA ARG A 183 9.06 -19.64 13.33
C ARG A 183 10.48 -19.52 12.75
#